data_AF-A0A846Y2D2-F1
#
_entry.id   AF-A0A846Y2D2-F1
#
_cell.length_a   1.000
_cell.length_b   1.000
_cell.length_c   1.000
_cell.angle_alpha   90.00
_cell.angle_beta   90.00
_cell.angle_gamma   90.00
#
_symmetry.space_group_name_H-M   'P 1'
#
loop_
_entity.id
_entity.type
_entity.pdbx_description
1 polymer ?
#
loop_
_entity_poly.entity_id
_entity_poly.type
_entity_poly.pdbx_seq_one_letter_code
_entity_poly.pdbx_strand_id
1 'polypeptide(L)'
;MIERHPANLDLRVVPFDAQGSMAGLNAATFHLLEFDNSRLPAVGWLETAIHGQLSSDQRQVDALDYLYSRVWSIALDRDASAALIDRIAGRLL
;
A
#
# COMPACT_ATOMS: atom_id res chain seq x y z
N MET A 1 3.67 5.71 16.30
CA MET A 1 2.27 5.45 15.90
C MET A 1 2.08 3.99 15.51
N ILE A 2 2.90 3.47 14.59
CA ILE A 2 2.89 2.07 14.14
C ILE A 2 2.97 1.06 15.29
N GLU A 3 3.92 1.26 16.21
CA GLU A 3 4.11 0.39 17.38
C GLU A 3 2.96 0.44 18.38
N ARG A 4 2.22 1.55 18.42
CA ARG A 4 1.14 1.76 19.40
C ARG A 4 -0.18 1.09 18.99
N HIS A 5 -0.34 0.73 17.72
CA HIS A 5 -1.59 0.17 17.18
C HIS A 5 -1.35 -1.08 16.32
N PRO A 6 -0.66 -2.13 16.82
CA PRO A 6 -0.29 -3.29 16.03
C PRO A 6 -1.48 -4.10 15.50
N ALA A 7 -2.64 -4.03 16.17
CA ALA A 7 -3.85 -4.74 15.76
C ALA A 7 -4.58 -4.06 14.58
N ASN A 8 -4.34 -2.77 14.35
CA ASN A 8 -5.11 -1.94 13.42
C ASN A 8 -4.25 -1.32 12.30
N LEU A 9 -2.92 -1.38 12.41
CA LEU A 9 -2.00 -0.80 11.45
C LEU A 9 -0.86 -1.76 11.12
N ASP A 10 -0.89 -2.28 9.89
CA ASP A 10 0.25 -2.92 9.24
C ASP A 10 0.88 -1.93 8.26
N LEU A 11 2.06 -1.40 8.60
CA LEU A 11 2.82 -0.51 7.75
C LEU A 11 4.00 -1.28 7.16
N ARG A 12 4.11 -1.23 5.83
CA ARG A 12 5.18 -1.89 5.09
C ARG A 12 5.89 -0.91 4.17
N VAL A 13 7.21 -1.02 4.11
CA VAL A 13 8.06 -0.17 3.29
C VAL A 13 8.59 -0.97 2.12
N VAL A 14 8.43 -0.45 0.91
CA VAL A 14 9.15 -0.93 -0.26
C VAL A 14 10.43 -0.11 -0.40
N PRO A 15 11.62 -0.69 -0.19
CA PRO A 15 12.87 0.04 -0.29
C PRO A 15 13.24 0.28 -1.76
N PHE A 16 14.04 1.32 -2.02
CA PHE A 16 14.42 1.70 -3.38
C PHE A 16 15.25 0.64 -4.12
N ASP A 17 15.92 -0.24 -3.39
CA ASP A 17 16.73 -1.35 -3.91
C ASP A 17 15.96 -2.67 -4.00
N ALA A 18 14.64 -2.67 -3.74
CA ALA A 18 13.78 -3.83 -3.86
C ALA A 18 13.91 -4.44 -5.26
N GLN A 19 14.34 -5.71 -5.32
CA GLN A 19 14.50 -6.45 -6.56
C GLN A 19 13.12 -6.84 -7.10
N GLY A 20 12.76 -6.28 -8.24
CA GLY A 20 11.43 -6.40 -8.85
C GLY A 20 11.17 -5.14 -9.64
N SER A 21 10.54 -5.25 -10.81
CA SER A 21 10.31 -4.09 -11.68
C SER A 21 9.39 -3.05 -11.01
N MET A 22 9.98 -2.16 -10.22
CA MET A 22 9.33 -0.98 -9.62
C MET A 22 8.91 0.04 -10.68
N ALA A 23 9.49 -0.05 -11.88
CA ALA A 23 9.16 0.79 -13.03
C ALA A 23 7.68 0.65 -13.48
N GLY A 24 6.99 -0.43 -13.08
CA GLY A 24 5.56 -0.63 -13.37
C GLY A 24 4.59 -0.09 -12.31
N LEU A 25 5.08 0.20 -11.10
CA LEU A 25 4.29 0.85 -10.07
C LEU A 25 4.35 2.35 -10.30
N ASN A 26 3.59 2.80 -11.29
CA ASN A 26 3.25 4.22 -11.43
C ASN A 26 2.98 4.76 -10.03
N ALA A 27 3.63 5.87 -9.67
CA ALA A 27 3.62 6.50 -8.32
C ALA A 27 2.24 7.07 -7.91
N ALA A 28 1.16 6.47 -8.40
CA ALA A 28 -0.19 6.74 -8.01
C ALA A 28 -0.44 6.12 -6.62
N THR A 29 -0.95 6.94 -5.71
CA THR A 29 -1.52 6.45 -4.47
C THR A 29 -2.83 5.77 -4.80
N PHE A 30 -3.05 4.56 -4.29
CA PHE A 30 -4.35 3.93 -4.40
C PHE A 30 -4.75 3.26 -3.08
N HIS A 31 -6.05 3.10 -2.91
CA HIS A 31 -6.67 2.46 -1.76
C HIS A 31 -7.64 1.39 -2.23
N LEU A 32 -7.62 0.25 -1.54
CA LEU A 32 -8.65 -0.78 -1.63
C LEU A 32 -9.43 -0.74 -0.31
N LEU A 33 -10.73 -0.53 -0.41
CA LEU A 33 -11.64 -0.42 0.72
C LEU A 33 -12.57 -1.63 0.71
N GLU A 34 -12.44 -2.47 1.73
CA GLU A 34 -13.34 -3.60 1.98
C GLU A 34 -14.23 -3.31 3.19
N PHE A 35 -15.39 -3.96 3.23
CA PHE A 35 -16.38 -3.76 4.27
C PHE A 35 -16.86 -5.11 4.78
N ASP A 36 -16.99 -5.26 6.09
CA ASP A 36 -17.57 -6.47 6.71
C ASP A 36 -19.06 -6.69 6.36
N ASN A 37 -19.70 -5.68 5.76
CA ASN A 37 -21.07 -5.76 5.29
C ASN A 37 -21.12 -6.22 3.83
N SER A 38 -21.62 -7.43 3.60
CA SER A 38 -21.75 -8.05 2.27
C SER A 38 -22.60 -7.27 1.25
N ARG A 39 -23.35 -6.25 1.67
CA ARG A 39 -24.11 -5.36 0.78
C ARG A 39 -23.28 -4.20 0.24
N LEU A 40 -22.12 -3.92 0.83
CA LEU A 40 -21.21 -2.90 0.36
C LEU A 40 -20.12 -3.60 -0.48
N PRO A 41 -20.00 -3.28 -1.79
CA PRO A 41 -18.94 -3.84 -2.59
C PRO A 41 -17.58 -3.28 -2.14
N ALA A 42 -16.51 -4.02 -2.43
CA ALA A 42 -15.17 -3.45 -2.36
C ALA A 42 -15.07 -2.24 -3.30
N VAL A 43 -14.30 -1.24 -2.89
CA VAL A 43 -14.13 0.01 -3.65
C VAL A 43 -12.65 0.31 -3.82
N GLY A 44 -12.27 0.59 -5.06
CA GLY A 44 -10.95 1.10 -5.41
C GLY A 44 -10.97 2.62 -5.47
N TRP A 45 -9.98 3.26 -4.85
CA TRP A 45 -9.69 4.68 -5.07
C TRP A 45 -8.31 4.81 -5.67
N LEU A 46 -8.23 5.30 -6.90
CA LEU A 46 -6.97 5.62 -7.57
C LEU A 46 -6.77 7.13 -7.60
N GLU A 47 -5.63 7.59 -7.10
CA GLU A 47 -5.23 8.99 -7.12
C GLU A 47 -3.86 9.16 -7.81
N THR A 48 -3.84 10.05 -8.78
CA THR A 48 -2.66 10.45 -9.56
C THR A 48 -2.55 11.97 -9.54
N ALA A 49 -1.45 12.51 -10.06
CA ALA A 49 -1.25 13.96 -10.14
C ALA A 49 -2.32 14.71 -10.97
N ILE A 50 -3.04 14.03 -11.87
CA ILE A 50 -3.99 14.65 -12.81
C ILE A 50 -5.40 14.03 -12.78
N HIS A 51 -5.59 12.96 -12.00
CA HIS A 51 -6.82 12.16 -12.00
C HIS A 51 -7.03 11.53 -10.64
N GLY A 52 -8.26 11.61 -10.14
CA GLY A 52 -8.71 10.92 -8.92
C GLY A 52 -10.05 10.26 -9.19
N GLN A 53 -10.17 8.96 -8.93
CA GLN A 53 -11.38 8.20 -9.21
C GLN A 53 -11.66 7.17 -8.12
N LEU A 54 -12.88 7.24 -7.61
CA LEU A 54 -13.49 6.19 -6.80
C LEU A 54 -14.29 5.26 -7.72
N SER A 55 -14.10 3.96 -7.59
CA SER A 55 -14.74 2.97 -8.46
C SER A 55 -15.13 1.72 -7.70
N SER A 56 -16.38 1.30 -7.90
CA SER A 56 -16.89 -0.02 -7.50
C SER A 56 -17.01 -0.97 -8.71
N ASP A 57 -16.43 -0.62 -9.86
CA ASP A 57 -16.33 -1.53 -11.00
C ASP A 57 -15.35 -2.65 -10.64
N GLN A 58 -15.84 -3.89 -10.60
CA GLN A 58 -15.06 -5.04 -10.15
C GLN A 58 -13.76 -5.22 -10.93
N ARG A 59 -13.73 -4.94 -12.25
CA ARG A 59 -12.50 -5.09 -13.04
C ARG A 59 -11.43 -4.09 -12.61
N GLN A 60 -11.85 -2.89 -12.22
CA GLN A 60 -10.92 -1.86 -11.74
C GLN A 60 -10.42 -2.19 -10.33
N VAL A 61 -11.31 -2.69 -9.46
CA VAL A 61 -10.95 -3.17 -8.12
C VAL A 61 -9.95 -4.33 -8.21
N ASP A 62 -10.22 -5.34 -9.03
CA ASP A 62 -9.34 -6.50 -9.23
C ASP A 62 -7.96 -6.10 -9.78
N ALA A 63 -7.92 -5.10 -10.67
CA ALA A 63 -6.66 -4.59 -11.20
C ALA A 63 -5.81 -3.92 -10.10
N LEU A 64 -6.44 -3.13 -9.21
CA LEU A 64 -5.76 -2.51 -8.07
C LEU A 64 -5.34 -3.55 -7.03
N ASP A 65 -6.14 -4.58 -6.77
CA ASP A 65 -5.79 -5.70 -5.88
C ASP A 65 -4.61 -6.52 -6.39
N TYR A 66 -4.57 -6.79 -7.70
CA TYR A 66 -3.40 -7.39 -8.32
C TYR A 66 -2.14 -6.54 -8.11
N LEU A 67 -2.22 -5.22 -8.34
CA LEU A 67 -1.10 -4.32 -8.09
C LEU A 67 -0.69 -4.30 -6.62
N TYR A 68 -1.64 -4.24 -5.70
CA TYR A 68 -1.40 -4.32 -4.26
C TYR A 68 -0.65 -5.59 -3.89
N SER A 69 -1.12 -6.76 -4.35
CA SER A 69 -0.46 -8.05 -4.11
C SER A 69 0.97 -8.10 -4.64
N ARG A 70 1.27 -7.44 -5.77
CA ARG A 70 2.62 -7.32 -6.32
C ARG A 70 3.52 -6.39 -5.51
N VAL A 71 2.98 -5.30 -4.97
CA VAL A 71 3.72 -4.37 -4.07
C VAL A 71 4.01 -5.09 -2.75
N TRP A 72 3.00 -5.75 -2.20
CA TRP A 72 3.06 -6.44 -0.93
C TRP A 72 4.11 -7.56 -0.93
N SER A 73 4.31 -8.25 -2.05
CA SER A 73 5.29 -9.33 -2.16
C SER A 73 6.76 -8.86 -2.19
N ILE A 74 7.00 -7.58 -2.48
CA ILE A 74 8.36 -6.98 -2.48
C ILE A 74 8.57 -6.01 -1.31
N ALA A 75 7.51 -5.71 -0.55
CA ALA A 75 7.60 -4.87 0.63
C ALA A 75 8.28 -5.64 1.77
N LEU A 76 9.03 -4.90 2.60
CA LEU A 76 9.53 -5.44 3.86
C LEU A 76 8.35 -5.82 4.76
N ASP A 77 8.56 -6.82 5.60
CA ASP A 77 7.60 -7.10 6.68
C ASP A 77 7.56 -5.93 7.68
N ARG A 78 6.63 -6.03 8.63
CA ARG A 78 6.35 -4.98 9.60
C ARG A 78 7.57 -4.59 10.45
N ASP A 79 8.31 -5.58 10.95
CA ASP A 79 9.42 -5.35 11.88
C ASP A 79 10.64 -4.80 11.12
N ALA A 80 10.93 -5.34 9.94
CA ALA A 80 11.98 -4.81 9.06
C ALA A 80 11.66 -3.38 8.57
N SER A 81 10.38 -3.10 8.32
CA SER A 81 9.90 -1.75 7.97
C SER A 81 10.11 -0.75 9.10
N ALA A 82 9.73 -1.11 10.34
CA ALA A 82 9.95 -0.27 11.52
C ALA A 82 11.44 -0.02 11.76
N ALA A 83 12.26 -1.08 11.73
CA ALA A 83 13.71 -0.98 11.89
C ALA A 83 14.37 -0.11 10.81
N LEU A 84 13.89 -0.18 9.56
CA LEU A 84 14.37 0.70 8.49
C LEU A 84 14.05 2.17 8.80
N ILE A 85 12.82 2.47 9.22
CA ILE A 85 12.39 3.84 9.56
C ILE A 85 13.24 4.40 10.70
N ASP A 86 13.41 3.67 11.80
CA ASP A 86 14.17 4.12 12.96
C ASP A 86 15.65 4.37 12.62
N ARG A 87 16.24 3.46 11.83
CA ARG A 87 17.62 3.61 11.35
C ARG A 87 17.81 4.86 10.51
N ILE A 88 16.85 5.23 9.67
CA ILE A 88 16.93 6.46 8.86
C ILE A 88 16.66 7.69 9.72
N ALA A 89 15.67 7.64 10.62
CA ALA A 89 15.36 8.74 11.54
C ALA A 89 16.58 9.10 12.42
N GLY A 90 17.29 8.10 12.95
CA GLY A 90 18.50 8.31 13.74
C GLY A 90 19.71 8.85 12.97
N ARG A 91 19.65 8.93 11.63
CA ARG A 91 20.68 9.59 10.79
C ARG A 91 20.35 11.05 10.47
N LEU A 92 19.09 11.45 10.65
CA LEU A 92 18.61 12.81 10.37
C LEU A 92 18.67 13.72 11.61
N LEU A 93 18.94 13.13 12.79
CA LEU A 93 19.17 13.80 14.07
C LEU A 93 20.67 13.82 14.39
#